data_AF-A0A397G9Z0-F1
#
_entry.id   AF-A0A397G9Z0-F1
#
_cell.length_a   1.000
_cell.length_b   1.000
_cell.length_c   1.000
_cell.angle_alpha   90.00
_cell.angle_beta   90.00
_cell.angle_gamma   90.00
#
_symmetry.space_group_name_H-M   'P 1'
#
loop_
_entity.id
_entity.type
_entity.pdbx_description
1 polymer ?
#
loop_
_entity_poly.entity_id
_entity_poly.type
_entity_poly.pdbx_seq_one_letter_code
_entity_poly.pdbx_strand_id
1 'polypeptide(L)'
;MLLGVVGRFLEAMIFQMSVIGSSVANNEFTYNVAKFYQSGLRYYLEKCQYESKYCDELLTRTKKHINEKYQRYFDHFQLNDNRELIPHVVAYSLFEWPVQRSDTIGIKNKRKIEDLEKEELIFLEGNRYYKKIKLPFLTLHEIYSIQNNHKLPSIRILESLDNAISPNQNERLTISVLTFRLWAIYQRSISTNASNPCSCLLSQLVPLRHGQKDILLKFSPVFTVRSTNKQINGKNWNEFVSNIPSTPECIAYHNMQNAEFADSFLITEPFILIQDKQLIVSRRKVIEGYSATMLEKGLVEKEHNKCKNVGEHIFLFVTDSKKRNDETYKENEILITEEESKNVFGDLLTLRKLHCIEC
;
A
#
# COMPACT_ATOMS: atom_id res chain seq x y z
N MET A 1 2.16 -20.80 15.32
CA MET A 1 0.92 -20.43 14.59
C MET A 1 1.18 -19.23 13.66
N LEU A 2 2.29 -19.27 12.92
CA LEU A 2 2.87 -18.24 12.04
C LEU A 2 2.07 -17.98 10.74
N LEU A 3 0.84 -18.48 10.66
CA LEU A 3 0.27 -19.02 9.42
C LEU A 3 -1.13 -18.61 8.96
N GLY A 4 -1.54 -17.41 9.30
CA GLY A 4 -2.82 -16.87 8.81
C GLY A 4 -2.54 -15.99 7.62
N VAL A 5 -1.56 -15.10 7.82
CA VAL A 5 -1.08 -14.16 6.82
C VAL A 5 -0.38 -14.90 5.71
N VAL A 6 0.68 -15.66 5.97
CA VAL A 6 1.39 -16.38 4.91
C VAL A 6 0.45 -17.36 4.19
N GLY A 7 -0.71 -17.70 4.74
CA GLY A 7 -1.63 -18.74 4.29
C GLY A 7 -2.78 -18.15 3.51
N ARG A 8 -3.28 -16.98 3.92
CA ARG A 8 -4.14 -16.11 3.11
C ARG A 8 -3.37 -15.37 2.03
N PHE A 9 -2.09 -15.14 2.25
CA PHE A 9 -1.14 -14.56 1.30
C PHE A 9 -0.65 -15.61 0.32
N LEU A 10 -0.37 -16.85 0.77
CA LEU A 10 -0.20 -18.00 -0.11
C LEU A 10 -1.52 -18.36 -0.78
N GLU A 11 -2.69 -18.27 -0.14
CA GLU A 11 -3.98 -18.45 -0.82
C GLU A 11 -4.23 -17.33 -1.81
N ALA A 12 -3.91 -16.07 -1.50
CA ALA A 12 -4.02 -14.96 -2.45
C ALA A 12 -3.00 -15.13 -3.58
N MET A 13 -1.79 -15.57 -3.30
CA MET A 13 -0.78 -15.92 -4.30
C MET A 13 -1.22 -17.12 -5.12
N ILE A 14 -1.75 -18.19 -4.53
CA ILE A 14 -2.24 -19.40 -5.20
C ILE A 14 -3.51 -19.10 -5.99
N PHE A 15 -4.40 -18.24 -5.49
CA PHE A 15 -5.59 -17.75 -6.15
C PHE A 15 -5.22 -16.86 -7.34
N GLN A 16 -4.33 -15.88 -7.15
CA GLN A 16 -3.76 -15.07 -8.24
C GLN A 16 -3.01 -15.94 -9.25
N MET A 17 -2.31 -16.98 -8.82
CA MET A 17 -1.66 -17.97 -9.69
C MET A 17 -2.65 -18.90 -10.38
N SER A 18 -3.83 -19.16 -9.80
CA SER A 18 -4.91 -19.91 -10.45
C SER A 18 -5.56 -19.06 -11.55
N VAL A 19 -5.59 -17.73 -11.37
CA VAL A 19 -5.99 -16.75 -12.40
C VAL A 19 -4.97 -16.74 -13.55
N ILE A 20 -3.66 -16.66 -13.25
CA ILE A 20 -2.58 -16.78 -14.26
C ILE A 20 -2.61 -18.15 -14.96
N GLY A 21 -2.76 -19.24 -14.21
CA GLY A 21 -2.80 -20.60 -14.76
C GLY A 21 -4.03 -20.87 -15.63
N SER A 22 -5.15 -20.17 -15.39
CA SER A 22 -6.36 -20.28 -16.20
C SER A 22 -6.32 -19.38 -17.45
N SER A 23 -5.61 -18.24 -17.42
CA SER A 23 -5.47 -17.37 -18.61
C SER A 23 -4.47 -17.94 -19.62
N VAL A 24 -3.39 -18.58 -19.14
CA VAL A 24 -2.38 -19.25 -19.98
C VAL A 24 -2.91 -20.58 -20.57
N ALA A 25 -3.97 -21.15 -19.98
CA ALA A 25 -4.56 -22.44 -20.38
C ALA A 25 -5.48 -22.37 -21.63
N ASN A 26 -5.31 -21.37 -22.48
CA ASN A 26 -5.90 -21.40 -23.83
C ASN A 26 -5.17 -22.31 -24.81
N ASN A 27 -4.12 -23.03 -24.39
CA ASN A 27 -3.61 -24.20 -25.12
C ASN A 27 -3.01 -25.22 -24.14
N GLU A 28 -3.76 -26.31 -23.93
CA GLU A 28 -3.38 -27.64 -23.42
C GLU A 28 -2.28 -27.76 -22.33
N PHE A 29 -2.69 -28.05 -21.09
CA PHE A 29 -2.33 -29.26 -20.30
C PHE A 29 -2.88 -29.09 -18.88
N THR A 30 -3.91 -29.86 -18.54
CA THR A 30 -4.57 -29.86 -17.23
C THR A 30 -3.65 -30.43 -16.14
N TYR A 31 -2.90 -29.58 -15.43
CA TYR A 31 -2.43 -29.92 -14.08
C TYR A 31 -3.46 -29.42 -13.08
N ASN A 32 -4.01 -30.38 -12.33
CA ASN A 32 -5.15 -30.20 -11.43
C ASN A 32 -4.82 -29.16 -10.34
N VAL A 33 -5.27 -27.91 -10.51
CA VAL A 33 -5.09 -26.78 -9.59
C VAL A 33 -5.43 -27.15 -8.15
N ALA A 34 -6.41 -28.05 -7.96
CA ALA A 34 -6.80 -28.57 -6.66
C ALA A 34 -5.68 -29.35 -5.93
N LYS A 35 -4.81 -30.07 -6.65
CA LYS A 35 -3.69 -30.82 -6.06
C LYS A 35 -2.55 -29.92 -5.59
N PHE A 36 -2.21 -28.87 -6.34
CA PHE A 36 -1.21 -27.87 -5.92
C PHE A 36 -1.71 -27.05 -4.74
N TYR A 37 -2.99 -26.65 -4.78
CA TYR A 37 -3.68 -25.99 -3.67
C TYR A 37 -3.61 -26.85 -2.40
N GLN A 38 -3.94 -28.15 -2.48
CA GLN A 38 -3.93 -29.04 -1.32
C GLN A 38 -2.53 -29.36 -0.77
N SER A 39 -1.53 -29.63 -1.60
CA SER A 39 -0.19 -29.99 -1.12
C SER A 39 0.58 -28.81 -0.57
N GLY A 40 0.48 -27.63 -1.21
CA GLY A 40 1.04 -26.38 -0.72
C GLY A 40 0.40 -25.95 0.59
N LEU A 41 -0.93 -25.96 0.66
CA LEU A 41 -1.68 -25.69 1.90
C LEU A 41 -1.35 -26.70 3.00
N ARG A 42 -1.17 -27.99 2.68
CA ARG A 42 -0.82 -29.02 3.65
C ARG A 42 0.60 -28.86 4.19
N TYR A 43 1.61 -28.67 3.33
CA TYR A 43 3.00 -28.41 3.76
C TYR A 43 3.08 -27.15 4.62
N TYR A 44 2.35 -26.12 4.20
CA TYR A 44 2.15 -24.93 4.97
C TYR A 44 1.60 -25.24 6.37
N LEU A 45 0.44 -25.89 6.45
CA LEU A 45 -0.20 -26.27 7.72
C LEU A 45 0.68 -27.16 8.61
N GLU A 46 1.53 -28.02 8.03
CA GLU A 46 2.34 -28.98 8.78
C GLU A 46 3.72 -28.44 9.21
N LYS A 47 4.36 -27.57 8.42
CA LYS A 47 5.78 -27.21 8.58
C LYS A 47 6.04 -25.73 8.71
N CYS A 48 5.36 -24.91 7.92
CA CYS A 48 5.51 -23.46 8.00
C CYS A 48 4.91 -22.90 9.32
N GLN A 49 4.18 -23.72 10.11
CA GLN A 49 3.38 -23.29 11.27
C GLN A 49 4.17 -22.69 12.41
N TYR A 50 5.45 -23.04 12.45
CA TYR A 50 6.24 -23.01 13.65
C TYR A 50 7.53 -22.21 13.47
N GLU A 51 8.01 -22.00 12.24
CA GLU A 51 9.29 -21.30 11.99
C GLU A 51 9.25 -20.48 10.69
N SER A 52 9.69 -19.22 10.75
CA SER A 52 9.73 -18.29 9.61
C SER A 52 10.59 -18.81 8.46
N LYS A 53 11.70 -19.50 8.77
CA LYS A 53 12.58 -20.12 7.76
C LYS A 53 11.84 -21.04 6.78
N TYR A 54 10.79 -21.74 7.24
CA TYR A 54 10.01 -22.64 6.38
C TYR A 54 9.01 -21.88 5.51
N CYS A 55 8.55 -20.69 5.93
CA CYS A 55 7.82 -19.77 5.06
C CYS A 55 8.76 -19.24 3.97
N ASP A 56 9.98 -18.85 4.32
CA ASP A 56 10.97 -18.37 3.36
C ASP A 56 11.39 -19.46 2.37
N GLU A 57 11.58 -20.71 2.83
CA GLU A 57 11.82 -21.85 1.96
C GLU A 57 10.64 -22.14 1.03
N LEU A 58 9.40 -22.11 1.55
CA LEU A 58 8.20 -22.35 0.74
C LEU A 58 8.02 -21.23 -0.29
N LEU A 59 8.22 -19.97 0.09
CA LEU A 59 8.19 -18.83 -0.81
C LEU A 59 9.32 -18.90 -1.83
N THR A 60 10.53 -19.30 -1.43
CA THR A 60 11.68 -19.48 -2.34
C THR A 60 11.42 -20.60 -3.35
N ARG A 61 10.88 -21.74 -2.91
CA ARG A 61 10.51 -22.86 -3.79
C ARG A 61 9.36 -22.48 -4.72
N THR A 62 8.35 -21.79 -4.19
CA THR A 62 7.21 -21.29 -4.97
C THR A 62 7.69 -20.28 -6.01
N LYS A 63 8.53 -19.32 -5.61
CA LYS A 63 9.20 -18.37 -6.49
C LYS A 63 10.01 -19.09 -7.57
N LYS A 64 10.85 -20.06 -7.20
CA LYS A 64 11.63 -20.85 -8.16
C LYS A 64 10.72 -21.56 -9.16
N HIS A 65 9.69 -22.25 -8.69
CA HIS A 65 8.75 -22.96 -9.56
C HIS A 65 7.97 -22.03 -10.49
N ILE A 66 7.57 -20.87 -10.00
CA ILE A 66 6.86 -19.85 -10.80
C ILE A 66 7.82 -19.21 -11.79
N ASN A 67 9.04 -18.88 -11.37
CA ASN A 67 10.05 -18.36 -12.28
C ASN A 67 10.35 -19.40 -13.36
N GLU A 68 10.52 -20.69 -13.03
CA GLU A 68 10.71 -21.74 -14.05
C GLU A 68 9.51 -21.87 -15.01
N LYS A 69 8.27 -21.81 -14.48
CA LYS A 69 7.05 -22.04 -15.27
C LYS A 69 6.58 -20.79 -16.05
N TYR A 70 6.81 -19.62 -15.49
CA TYR A 70 6.35 -18.32 -15.99
C TYR A 70 7.54 -17.39 -16.29
N GLN A 71 8.73 -17.95 -16.51
CA GLN A 71 9.96 -17.19 -16.82
C GLN A 71 9.69 -16.22 -17.95
N ARG A 72 9.00 -16.70 -18.99
CA ARG A 72 8.62 -15.91 -20.15
C ARG A 72 7.74 -14.70 -19.81
N TYR A 73 6.84 -14.81 -18.83
CA TYR A 73 6.03 -13.68 -18.36
C TYR A 73 6.91 -12.63 -17.66
N PHE A 74 7.82 -13.07 -16.78
CA PHE A 74 8.75 -12.16 -16.12
C PHE A 74 9.74 -11.54 -17.09
N ASP A 75 10.29 -12.31 -18.03
CA ASP A 75 11.20 -11.83 -19.07
C ASP A 75 10.50 -10.78 -19.95
N HIS A 76 9.26 -11.05 -20.37
CA HIS A 76 8.43 -10.12 -21.14
C HIS A 76 8.17 -8.83 -20.36
N PHE A 77 7.86 -8.93 -19.07
CA PHE A 77 7.68 -7.79 -18.18
C PHE A 77 8.97 -6.96 -17.99
N GLN A 78 10.13 -7.62 -18.05
CA GLN A 78 11.46 -6.99 -17.90
C GLN A 78 12.04 -6.45 -19.21
N LEU A 79 11.38 -6.59 -20.36
CA LEU A 79 11.80 -5.95 -21.61
C LEU A 79 11.83 -4.42 -21.46
N ASN A 80 12.80 -3.76 -22.10
CA ASN A 80 13.05 -2.32 -21.94
C ASN A 80 11.80 -1.45 -22.18
N ASP A 81 10.98 -1.81 -23.17
CA ASP A 81 9.76 -1.06 -23.51
C ASP A 81 8.67 -1.18 -22.42
N ASN A 82 8.64 -2.30 -21.70
CA ASN A 82 7.68 -2.56 -20.62
C ASN A 82 8.16 -1.99 -19.27
N ARG A 83 9.48 -1.86 -19.07
CA ARG A 83 10.07 -1.28 -17.85
C ARG A 83 9.57 0.13 -17.55
N GLU A 84 9.27 0.93 -18.57
CA GLU A 84 8.73 2.28 -18.38
C GLU A 84 7.29 2.30 -17.86
N LEU A 85 6.53 1.21 -18.06
CA LEU A 85 5.13 1.08 -17.66
C LEU A 85 4.99 0.60 -16.22
N ILE A 86 5.99 -0.12 -15.70
CA ILE A 86 6.02 -0.69 -14.34
C ILE A 86 5.53 0.32 -13.29
N PRO A 87 6.06 1.57 -13.25
CA PRO A 87 5.52 2.65 -12.44
C PRO A 87 4.00 2.76 -12.37
N HIS A 88 3.39 2.78 -13.55
CA HIS A 88 1.96 2.99 -13.70
C HIS A 88 1.19 1.73 -13.32
N VAL A 89 1.60 0.57 -13.82
CA VAL A 89 0.92 -0.70 -13.54
C VAL A 89 0.90 -1.01 -12.05
N VAL A 90 2.02 -0.79 -11.34
CA VAL A 90 2.10 -0.96 -9.89
C VAL A 90 1.13 -0.01 -9.18
N ALA A 91 1.11 1.26 -9.55
CA ALA A 91 0.20 2.23 -8.94
C ALA A 91 -1.28 1.88 -9.14
N TYR A 92 -1.68 1.55 -10.36
CA TYR A 92 -3.06 1.14 -10.65
C TYR A 92 -3.43 -0.16 -9.92
N SER A 93 -2.49 -1.09 -9.78
CA SER A 93 -2.72 -2.34 -9.05
C SER A 93 -2.85 -2.14 -7.54
N LEU A 94 -2.02 -1.29 -6.93
CA LEU A 94 -2.03 -1.08 -5.48
C LEU A 94 -3.22 -0.23 -5.03
N PHE A 95 -3.56 0.80 -5.80
CA PHE A 95 -4.65 1.73 -5.47
C PHE A 95 -5.98 1.39 -6.10
N GLU A 96 -6.03 0.33 -6.91
CA GLU A 96 -7.24 -0.18 -7.54
C GLU A 96 -8.01 0.90 -8.30
N TRP A 97 -7.29 1.80 -8.96
CA TRP A 97 -7.91 2.86 -9.74
C TRP A 97 -8.71 2.25 -10.90
N PRO A 98 -9.92 2.78 -11.17
CA PRO A 98 -10.75 2.27 -12.26
C PRO A 98 -10.08 2.53 -13.61
N VAL A 99 -10.20 1.55 -14.51
CA VAL A 99 -9.70 1.61 -15.88
C VAL A 99 -10.74 1.09 -16.87
N GLN A 100 -10.67 1.61 -18.09
CA GLN A 100 -11.28 1.04 -19.28
C GLN A 100 -10.22 0.42 -20.18
N ARG A 101 -10.61 -0.57 -20.99
CA ARG A 101 -9.70 -1.23 -21.95
C ARG A 101 -9.10 -0.27 -22.98
N SER A 102 -9.82 0.79 -23.31
CA SER A 102 -9.40 1.87 -24.21
C SER A 102 -8.42 2.85 -23.56
N ASP A 103 -8.29 2.86 -22.23
CA ASP A 103 -7.39 3.78 -21.54
C ASP A 103 -5.94 3.48 -21.90
N THR A 104 -5.09 4.50 -21.82
CA THR A 104 -3.64 4.38 -22.03
C THR A 104 -2.88 4.69 -20.75
N ILE A 105 -1.82 3.93 -20.47
CA ILE A 105 -0.88 4.19 -19.39
C ILE A 105 0.55 4.40 -19.93
N GLY A 106 1.37 5.12 -19.19
CA GLY A 106 2.73 5.49 -19.59
C GLY A 106 2.89 6.98 -19.90
N ILE A 107 4.13 7.45 -19.94
CA ILE A 107 4.48 8.86 -20.22
C ILE A 107 4.96 9.00 -21.67
N LYS A 108 6.11 8.39 -21.99
CA LYS A 108 6.70 8.42 -23.34
C LYS A 108 6.08 7.36 -24.23
N ASN A 109 6.17 6.10 -23.81
CA ASN A 109 5.60 4.95 -24.52
C ASN A 109 4.21 4.63 -23.96
N LYS A 110 3.20 5.36 -24.42
CA LYS A 110 1.81 5.10 -24.00
C LYS A 110 1.30 3.80 -24.61
N ARG A 111 0.75 2.94 -23.77
CA ARG A 111 0.20 1.62 -24.13
C ARG A 111 -1.24 1.52 -23.69
N LYS A 112 -2.11 0.95 -24.52
CA LYS A 112 -3.50 0.71 -24.12
C LYS A 112 -3.59 -0.43 -23.11
N ILE A 113 -4.54 -0.33 -22.19
CA ILE A 113 -4.86 -1.38 -21.23
C ILE A 113 -5.20 -2.70 -21.94
N GLU A 114 -5.97 -2.67 -23.04
CA GLU A 114 -6.30 -3.88 -23.80
C GLU A 114 -5.08 -4.61 -24.39
N ASP A 115 -4.03 -3.89 -24.77
CA ASP A 115 -2.83 -4.50 -25.35
C ASP A 115 -1.99 -5.14 -24.26
N LEU A 116 -1.91 -4.49 -23.09
CA LEU A 116 -1.22 -5.02 -21.92
C LEU A 116 -1.92 -6.28 -21.38
N GLU A 117 -3.25 -6.31 -21.41
CA GLU A 117 -4.05 -7.49 -21.04
C GLU A 117 -3.82 -8.65 -22.02
N LYS A 118 -3.79 -8.38 -23.34
CA LYS A 118 -3.52 -9.40 -24.37
C LYS A 118 -2.11 -9.97 -24.30
N GLU A 119 -1.15 -9.16 -23.92
CA GLU A 119 0.24 -9.57 -23.68
C GLU A 119 0.44 -10.18 -22.28
N GLU A 120 -0.64 -10.37 -21.53
CA GLU A 120 -0.66 -10.94 -20.19
C GLU A 120 0.16 -10.15 -19.16
N LEU A 121 0.58 -8.92 -19.46
CA LEU A 121 1.37 -8.06 -18.57
C LEU A 121 0.56 -7.55 -17.37
N ILE A 122 -0.77 -7.54 -17.50
CA ILE A 122 -1.71 -7.14 -16.45
C ILE A 122 -2.92 -8.06 -16.46
N PHE A 123 -3.60 -8.14 -15.31
CA PHE A 123 -4.90 -8.79 -15.19
C PHE A 123 -5.97 -7.75 -14.89
N LEU A 124 -7.15 -7.93 -15.46
CA LEU A 124 -8.30 -7.08 -15.15
C LEU A 124 -9.30 -7.83 -14.29
N GLU A 125 -9.70 -7.19 -13.19
CA GLU A 125 -10.77 -7.66 -12.30
C GLU A 125 -11.94 -6.67 -12.30
N GLY A 126 -13.16 -7.19 -12.20
CA GLY A 126 -14.37 -6.37 -12.07
C GLY A 126 -15.39 -6.65 -13.17
N ASN A 127 -16.40 -5.78 -13.26
CA ASN A 127 -17.49 -5.94 -14.22
C ASN A 127 -17.22 -5.17 -15.53
N ARG A 128 -18.19 -5.17 -16.46
CA ARG A 128 -18.03 -4.54 -17.77
C ARG A 128 -17.67 -3.05 -17.68
N TYR A 129 -18.18 -2.34 -16.68
CA TYR A 129 -18.08 -0.88 -16.52
C TYR A 129 -16.97 -0.44 -15.55
N TYR A 130 -16.68 -1.27 -14.55
CA TYR A 130 -15.69 -0.98 -13.51
C TYR A 130 -14.64 -2.09 -13.50
N LYS A 131 -13.55 -1.88 -14.25
CA LYS A 131 -12.39 -2.76 -14.23
C LYS A 131 -11.26 -2.13 -13.43
N LYS A 132 -10.44 -2.97 -12.83
CA LYS A 132 -9.25 -2.61 -12.06
C LYS A 132 -8.09 -3.47 -12.54
N ILE A 133 -6.90 -2.89 -12.57
CA ILE A 133 -5.68 -3.67 -12.79
C ILE A 133 -5.37 -4.44 -11.51
N LYS A 134 -5.00 -5.70 -11.64
CA LYS A 134 -4.47 -6.52 -10.56
C LYS A 134 -3.16 -7.15 -11.02
N LEU A 135 -2.10 -6.89 -10.26
CA LEU A 135 -0.86 -7.65 -10.35
C LEU A 135 -0.79 -8.66 -9.20
N PRO A 136 -0.27 -9.86 -9.46
CA PRO A 136 0.03 -10.81 -8.41
C PRO A 136 1.05 -10.24 -7.42
N PHE A 137 0.93 -10.62 -6.14
CA PHE A 137 1.88 -10.19 -5.11
C PHE A 137 3.33 -10.49 -5.51
N LEU A 138 3.61 -11.69 -6.02
CA LEU A 138 4.96 -12.07 -6.41
C LEU A 138 5.52 -11.21 -7.52
N THR A 139 4.68 -10.76 -8.47
CA THR A 139 5.11 -9.81 -9.49
C THR A 139 5.48 -8.48 -8.85
N LEU A 140 4.66 -7.97 -7.93
CA LEU A 140 4.97 -6.76 -7.17
C LEU A 140 6.27 -6.91 -6.36
N HIS A 141 6.43 -7.99 -5.62
CA HIS A 141 7.65 -8.27 -4.85
C HIS A 141 8.89 -8.41 -5.74
N GLU A 142 8.77 -9.09 -6.89
CA GLU A 142 9.88 -9.24 -7.84
C GLU A 142 10.31 -7.90 -8.44
N ILE A 143 9.35 -7.03 -8.77
CA ILE A 143 9.62 -5.66 -9.21
C ILE A 143 10.46 -4.92 -8.16
N TYR A 144 10.09 -5.00 -6.88
CA TYR A 144 10.79 -4.29 -5.81
C TYR A 144 12.11 -4.94 -5.36
N SER A 145 12.25 -6.27 -5.49
CA SER A 145 13.46 -7.00 -5.05
C SER A 145 14.56 -7.11 -6.11
N ILE A 146 14.20 -7.15 -7.40
CA ILE A 146 15.18 -7.23 -8.50
C ILE A 146 15.59 -5.84 -8.99
N GLN A 147 14.69 -4.86 -8.90
CA GLN A 147 14.99 -3.57 -9.48
C GLN A 147 15.71 -2.68 -8.46
N ASN A 148 16.98 -2.42 -8.71
CA ASN A 148 17.71 -1.22 -8.24
C ASN A 148 17.11 0.08 -8.83
N ASN A 149 15.78 0.15 -9.02
CA ASN A 149 15.14 1.24 -9.72
C ASN A 149 14.94 2.41 -8.76
N HIS A 150 15.82 3.40 -8.87
CA HIS A 150 15.62 4.77 -8.37
C HIS A 150 14.32 5.46 -8.86
N LYS A 151 13.48 4.79 -9.65
CA LYS A 151 12.26 5.33 -10.26
C LYS A 151 11.00 5.16 -9.40
N LEU A 152 10.96 4.19 -8.50
CA LEU A 152 9.81 3.93 -7.63
C LEU A 152 10.10 4.42 -6.20
N PRO A 153 9.16 5.11 -5.55
CA PRO A 153 9.25 5.33 -4.11
C PRO A 153 9.22 4.00 -3.36
N SER A 154 9.97 3.95 -2.26
CA SER A 154 10.01 2.81 -1.35
C SER A 154 8.63 2.48 -0.78
N ILE A 155 8.20 1.22 -0.95
CA ILE A 155 7.12 0.61 -0.17
C ILE A 155 7.75 -0.55 0.60
N ARG A 156 8.14 -0.30 1.85
CA ARG A 156 8.96 -1.24 2.66
C ARG A 156 8.45 -2.69 2.69
N ILE A 157 7.13 -2.89 2.67
CA ILE A 157 6.51 -4.22 2.67
C ILE A 157 6.76 -4.99 1.38
N LEU A 158 6.96 -4.30 0.26
CA LEU A 158 7.28 -4.93 -1.03
C LEU A 158 8.79 -5.10 -1.23
N GLU A 159 9.62 -4.42 -0.44
CA GLU A 159 11.10 -4.46 -0.53
C GLU A 159 11.72 -5.70 0.12
N SER A 160 11.16 -6.16 1.24
CA SER A 160 11.63 -7.36 1.94
C SER A 160 10.48 -8.04 2.67
N LEU A 161 10.50 -9.37 2.65
CA LEU A 161 9.56 -10.20 3.40
C LEU A 161 9.65 -9.96 4.91
N ASP A 162 10.82 -9.61 5.44
CA ASP A 162 11.01 -9.28 6.87
C ASP A 162 10.16 -8.08 7.29
N ASN A 163 10.06 -7.07 6.42
CA ASN A 163 9.23 -5.89 6.66
C ASN A 163 7.74 -6.23 6.55
N ALA A 164 7.38 -7.14 5.64
CA ALA A 164 6.00 -7.60 5.47
C ALA A 164 5.48 -8.28 6.74
N ILE A 165 6.32 -9.07 7.40
CA ILE A 165 5.96 -9.83 8.62
C ILE A 165 6.20 -9.06 9.92
N SER A 166 6.97 -7.97 9.92
CA SER A 166 7.27 -7.21 11.14
C SER A 166 6.05 -6.46 11.69
N PRO A 167 5.59 -6.73 12.93
CA PRO A 167 4.43 -6.06 13.50
C PRO A 167 4.66 -4.56 13.78
N ASN A 168 5.90 -4.15 14.02
CA ASN A 168 6.27 -2.81 14.50
C ASN A 168 6.47 -1.77 13.40
N GLN A 169 5.83 -1.92 12.24
CA GLN A 169 6.05 -1.05 11.07
C GLN A 169 4.76 -0.43 10.51
N ASN A 170 3.65 -0.40 11.26
CA ASN A 170 2.37 0.17 10.78
C ASN A 170 2.50 1.65 10.39
N GLU A 171 3.09 2.47 11.26
CA GLU A 171 3.38 3.89 10.97
C GLU A 171 4.23 4.06 9.70
N ARG A 172 5.25 3.20 9.55
CA ARG A 172 6.12 3.17 8.36
C ARG A 172 5.37 2.82 7.10
N LEU A 173 4.49 1.84 7.18
CA LEU A 173 3.64 1.47 6.07
C LEU A 173 2.71 2.61 5.67
N THR A 174 2.04 3.24 6.63
CA THR A 174 1.06 4.29 6.38
C THR A 174 1.67 5.43 5.57
N ILE A 175 2.79 6.01 6.03
CA ILE A 175 3.41 7.12 5.29
C ILE A 175 4.03 6.68 3.95
N SER A 176 4.60 5.47 3.86
CA SER A 176 5.14 4.95 2.59
C SER A 176 4.04 4.82 1.55
N VAL A 177 2.86 4.33 1.93
CA VAL A 177 1.72 4.20 1.01
C VAL A 177 1.22 5.56 0.56
N LEU A 178 1.05 6.52 1.47
CA LEU A 178 0.60 7.87 1.11
C LEU A 178 1.61 8.59 0.22
N THR A 179 2.91 8.44 0.52
CA THR A 179 4.00 8.98 -0.30
C THR A 179 3.99 8.38 -1.70
N PHE A 180 3.83 7.05 -1.81
CA PHE A 180 3.72 6.38 -3.10
C PHE A 180 2.46 6.81 -3.86
N ARG A 181 1.35 7.04 -3.17
CA ARG A 181 0.10 7.52 -3.77
C ARG A 181 0.24 8.92 -4.34
N LEU A 182 0.89 9.84 -3.60
CA LEU A 182 1.23 11.17 -4.11
C LEU A 182 2.13 11.10 -5.35
N TRP A 183 3.16 10.24 -5.32
CA TRP A 183 4.00 10.00 -6.49
C TRP A 183 3.18 9.50 -7.69
N ALA A 184 2.29 8.53 -7.47
CA ALA A 184 1.47 7.97 -8.54
C ALA A 184 0.51 9.02 -9.14
N ILE A 185 -0.07 9.88 -8.29
CA ILE A 185 -0.90 11.01 -8.74
C ILE A 185 -0.06 11.97 -9.58
N TYR A 186 1.15 12.32 -9.13
CA TYR A 186 2.08 13.16 -9.88
C TYR A 186 2.44 12.57 -11.25
N GLN A 187 2.80 11.28 -11.32
CA GLN A 187 3.10 10.60 -12.58
C GLN A 187 1.91 10.63 -13.53
N ARG A 188 0.70 10.37 -13.02
CA ARG A 188 -0.54 10.45 -13.81
C ARG A 188 -0.76 11.86 -14.33
N SER A 189 -0.61 12.89 -13.49
CA SER A 189 -0.75 14.29 -13.89
C SER A 189 0.24 14.68 -15.00
N ILE A 190 1.49 14.22 -14.93
CA ILE A 190 2.46 14.40 -16.02
C ILE A 190 2.00 13.68 -17.29
N SER A 191 1.57 12.43 -17.18
CA SER A 191 1.16 11.64 -18.34
C SER A 191 -0.01 12.26 -19.11
N THR A 192 -0.86 13.02 -18.41
CA THR A 192 -2.00 13.76 -18.97
C THR A 192 -1.69 15.23 -19.30
N ASN A 193 -0.44 15.66 -19.19
CA ASN A 193 -0.02 17.06 -19.40
C ASN A 193 -0.82 18.07 -18.56
N ALA A 194 -1.11 17.74 -17.29
CA ALA A 194 -1.80 18.64 -16.39
C ALA A 194 -0.99 19.92 -16.16
N SER A 195 -1.66 21.07 -16.05
CA SER A 195 -1.01 22.37 -15.84
C SER A 195 -0.32 22.51 -14.48
N ASN A 196 -0.79 21.80 -13.46
CA ASN A 196 -0.21 21.80 -12.11
C ASN A 196 -0.05 20.36 -11.58
N PRO A 197 0.99 19.62 -12.01
CA PRO A 197 1.17 18.22 -11.63
C PRO A 197 1.54 18.02 -10.16
N CYS A 198 2.02 19.07 -9.51
CA CYS A 198 2.42 19.12 -8.10
C CYS A 198 1.25 19.48 -7.16
N SER A 199 0.03 19.19 -7.59
CA SER A 199 -1.18 19.44 -6.81
C SER A 199 -2.18 18.30 -6.98
N CYS A 200 -2.96 18.04 -5.93
CA CYS A 200 -4.03 17.06 -5.96
C CYS A 200 -5.11 17.41 -4.94
N LEU A 201 -6.33 16.91 -5.16
CA LEU A 201 -7.39 16.99 -4.18
C LEU A 201 -7.17 15.93 -3.08
N LEU A 202 -7.51 16.27 -1.83
CA LEU A 202 -7.35 15.37 -0.68
C LEU A 202 -8.08 14.03 -0.90
N SER A 203 -9.25 14.06 -1.56
CA SER A 203 -10.02 12.86 -1.95
C SER A 203 -9.26 11.88 -2.85
N GLN A 204 -8.24 12.35 -3.58
CA GLN A 204 -7.39 11.48 -4.40
C GLN A 204 -6.40 10.69 -3.54
N LEU A 205 -6.01 11.24 -2.39
CA LEU A 205 -5.04 10.65 -1.47
C LEU A 205 -5.70 9.75 -0.40
N VAL A 206 -6.81 10.21 0.19
CA VAL A 206 -7.52 9.52 1.28
C VAL A 206 -9.04 9.61 1.10
N PRO A 207 -9.82 8.63 1.59
CA PRO A 207 -11.28 8.70 1.54
C PRO A 207 -11.79 9.86 2.41
N LEU A 208 -12.77 10.60 1.90
CA LEU A 208 -13.44 11.68 2.61
C LEU A 208 -14.82 11.22 3.09
N ARG A 209 -15.23 11.69 4.27
CA ARG A 209 -16.61 11.49 4.73
C ARG A 209 -17.56 12.39 3.95
N HIS A 210 -18.84 12.02 3.95
CA HIS A 210 -19.87 12.83 3.31
C HIS A 210 -19.88 14.26 3.86
N GLY A 211 -19.92 15.26 2.97
CA GLY A 211 -19.90 16.67 3.32
C GLY A 211 -18.54 17.23 3.76
N GLN A 212 -17.48 16.42 3.84
CA GLN A 212 -16.14 16.93 4.13
C GLN A 212 -15.57 17.68 2.93
N LYS A 213 -14.98 18.86 3.21
CA LYS A 213 -14.36 19.69 2.19
C LYS A 213 -13.20 18.95 1.55
N ASP A 214 -13.19 18.94 0.22
CA ASP A 214 -12.09 18.40 -0.57
C ASP A 214 -11.02 19.48 -0.74
N ILE A 215 -9.95 19.39 0.05
CA ILE A 215 -8.91 20.42 0.16
C ILE A 215 -7.86 20.19 -0.93
N LEU A 216 -7.46 21.27 -1.62
CA LEU A 216 -6.36 21.22 -2.57
C LEU A 216 -5.02 21.12 -1.81
N LEU A 217 -4.27 20.07 -2.06
CA LEU A 217 -2.92 19.86 -1.58
C LEU A 217 -1.92 20.31 -2.65
N LYS A 218 -0.87 21.02 -2.24
CA LYS A 218 0.33 21.27 -3.06
C LYS A 218 1.53 20.58 -2.44
N PHE A 219 2.47 20.12 -3.27
CA PHE A 219 3.66 19.42 -2.80
C PHE A 219 4.84 19.56 -3.75
N SER A 220 6.06 19.33 -3.25
CA SER A 220 7.25 19.20 -4.10
C SER A 220 7.36 17.78 -4.66
N PRO A 221 7.85 17.58 -5.89
CA PRO A 221 7.92 16.26 -6.53
C PRO A 221 9.11 15.41 -6.01
N VAL A 222 9.24 15.26 -4.69
CA VAL A 222 10.36 14.58 -4.01
C VAL A 222 9.84 13.51 -3.08
N PHE A 223 9.66 12.29 -3.58
CA PHE A 223 8.89 11.24 -2.90
C PHE A 223 9.70 10.34 -1.96
N THR A 224 10.70 10.92 -1.31
CA THR A 224 11.54 10.24 -0.32
C THR A 224 10.90 10.37 1.07
N VAL A 225 11.06 9.34 1.90
CA VAL A 225 10.69 9.34 3.32
C VAL A 225 11.97 9.32 4.16
N ARG A 226 12.08 10.18 5.18
CA ARG A 226 13.21 10.18 6.14
C ARG A 226 12.73 10.04 7.56
N SER A 227 13.64 9.78 8.49
CA SER A 227 13.38 9.96 9.92
C SER A 227 13.88 11.34 10.36
N THR A 228 13.20 11.95 11.32
CA THR A 228 13.72 13.14 11.97
C THR A 228 14.91 12.78 12.85
N ASN A 229 15.87 13.70 12.97
CA ASN A 229 17.05 13.51 13.83
C ASN A 229 16.76 13.82 15.31
N LYS A 230 15.59 14.42 15.58
CA LYS A 230 15.11 14.81 16.91
C LYS A 230 13.60 14.59 16.97
N GLN A 231 13.06 14.42 18.18
CA GLN A 231 11.60 14.41 18.38
C GLN A 231 11.00 15.77 18.01
N ILE A 232 10.06 15.75 17.07
CA ILE A 232 9.27 16.92 16.68
C ILE A 232 8.01 16.95 17.53
N ASN A 233 7.68 18.15 18.02
CA ASN A 233 6.52 18.41 18.85
C ASN A 233 5.98 19.82 18.62
N GLY A 234 4.87 20.17 19.28
CA GLY A 234 4.25 21.47 19.11
C GLY A 234 5.13 22.68 19.51
N LYS A 235 6.23 22.49 20.25
CA LYS A 235 7.15 23.57 20.63
C LYS A 235 8.20 23.86 19.55
N ASN A 236 8.66 22.84 18.83
CA ASN A 236 9.71 22.98 17.81
C ASN A 236 9.22 22.81 16.37
N TRP A 237 7.93 22.58 16.15
CA TRP A 237 7.32 22.44 14.82
C TRP A 237 7.65 23.60 13.88
N ASN A 238 7.46 24.85 14.34
CA ASN A 238 7.69 26.02 13.49
C ASN A 238 9.18 26.15 13.10
N GLU A 239 10.09 25.90 14.04
CA GLU A 239 11.53 25.85 13.76
C GLU A 239 11.87 24.75 12.75
N PHE A 240 11.30 23.56 12.94
CA PHE A 240 11.47 22.44 12.01
C PHE A 240 11.00 22.79 10.60
N VAL A 241 9.79 23.34 10.45
CA VAL A 241 9.23 23.74 9.14
C VAL A 241 10.03 24.87 8.50
N SER A 242 10.44 25.89 9.25
CA SER A 242 11.26 26.99 8.72
C SER A 242 12.66 26.54 8.26
N ASN A 243 13.16 25.43 8.78
CA ASN A 243 14.42 24.83 8.36
C ASN A 243 14.28 23.89 7.15
N ILE A 244 13.05 23.60 6.70
CA ILE A 244 12.86 22.85 5.46
C ILE A 244 13.29 23.76 4.30
N PRO A 245 14.26 23.35 3.48
CA PRO A 245 14.69 24.16 2.35
C PRO A 245 13.54 24.33 1.35
N SER A 246 13.56 25.43 0.59
CA SER A 246 12.59 25.71 -0.47
C SER A 246 12.51 24.60 -1.52
N THR A 247 13.56 23.80 -1.64
CA THR A 247 13.61 22.55 -2.39
C THR A 247 13.84 21.39 -1.41
N PRO A 248 12.77 20.80 -0.85
CA PRO A 248 12.91 19.78 0.19
C PRO A 248 13.55 18.50 -0.36
N GLU A 249 14.42 17.88 0.44
CA GLU A 249 15.07 16.60 0.08
C GLU A 249 14.14 15.38 0.25
N CYS A 250 13.00 15.55 0.92
CA CYS A 250 11.97 14.53 1.13
C CYS A 250 10.60 15.17 1.37
N ILE A 251 9.53 14.48 0.97
CA ILE A 251 8.14 14.89 1.17
C ILE A 251 7.56 14.39 2.50
N ALA A 252 8.21 13.42 3.13
CA ALA A 252 7.65 12.70 4.27
C ALA A 252 8.70 12.46 5.35
N TYR A 253 8.27 12.58 6.60
CA TYR A 253 9.10 12.29 7.76
C TYR A 253 8.41 11.36 8.74
N HIS A 254 9.17 10.37 9.22
CA HIS A 254 8.93 9.69 10.48
C HIS A 254 9.42 10.55 11.62
N ASN A 255 8.55 10.81 12.58
CA ASN A 255 8.99 11.36 13.84
C ASN A 255 9.75 10.28 14.62
N MET A 256 10.60 10.71 15.56
CA MET A 256 11.21 9.78 16.50
C MET A 256 10.13 9.18 17.42
N GLN A 257 10.28 7.90 17.77
CA GLN A 257 9.35 7.19 18.65
C GLN A 257 9.09 7.94 19.96
N ASN A 258 7.89 7.73 20.52
CA ASN A 258 7.42 8.33 21.78
C ASN A 258 7.32 9.87 21.76
N ALA A 259 7.29 10.52 20.60
CA ALA A 259 7.00 11.94 20.53
C ALA A 259 5.55 12.21 20.95
N GLU A 260 5.33 13.18 21.86
CA GLU A 260 4.00 13.67 22.22
C GLU A 260 3.45 14.61 21.13
N PHE A 261 3.29 14.08 19.91
CA PHE A 261 2.91 14.79 18.70
C PHE A 261 2.35 13.78 17.68
N ALA A 262 2.35 14.11 16.39
CA ALA A 262 2.11 13.14 15.31
C ALA A 262 3.30 12.18 15.12
N ASP A 263 3.01 10.93 14.79
CA ASP A 263 4.01 9.88 14.55
C ASP A 263 4.78 10.11 13.24
N SER A 264 4.11 10.74 12.27
CA SER A 264 4.71 11.06 10.98
C SER A 264 3.97 12.22 10.30
N PHE A 265 4.59 12.84 9.30
CA PHE A 265 3.98 13.99 8.61
C PHE A 265 4.46 14.14 7.16
N LEU A 266 3.56 14.64 6.31
CA LEU A 266 3.81 14.98 4.90
C LEU A 266 3.97 16.50 4.74
N ILE A 267 4.98 16.89 3.98
CA ILE A 267 5.31 18.27 3.61
C ILE A 267 4.48 18.65 2.39
N THR A 268 3.20 18.86 2.65
CA THR A 268 2.20 19.40 1.72
C THR A 268 1.74 20.78 2.20
N GLU A 269 1.08 21.54 1.35
CA GLU A 269 0.31 22.71 1.75
C GLU A 269 -1.19 22.44 1.54
N PRO A 270 -2.00 22.40 2.61
CA PRO A 270 -1.59 22.37 4.03
C PRO A 270 -0.87 21.08 4.43
N PHE A 271 -0.14 21.09 5.56
CA PHE A 271 0.59 19.91 6.05
C PHE A 271 -0.37 18.78 6.39
N ILE A 272 0.05 17.52 6.21
CA ILE A 272 -0.70 16.38 6.73
C ILE A 272 0.07 15.78 7.91
N LEU A 273 -0.51 15.85 9.10
CA LEU A 273 0.00 15.22 10.30
C LEU A 273 -0.70 13.87 10.48
N ILE A 274 0.07 12.81 10.68
CA ILE A 274 -0.43 11.44 10.72
C ILE A 274 -0.22 10.87 12.13
N GLN A 275 -1.32 10.47 12.75
CA GLN A 275 -1.32 9.68 13.98
C GLN A 275 -1.80 8.28 13.66
N ASP A 276 -0.95 7.29 13.90
CA ASP A 276 -1.25 5.88 13.75
C ASP A 276 -1.53 5.29 15.15
N LYS A 277 -2.73 4.77 15.35
CA LYS A 277 -3.17 4.05 16.56
C LYS A 277 -3.60 2.63 16.21
N GLN A 278 -3.04 2.06 15.14
CA GLN A 278 -3.34 0.69 14.76
C GLN A 278 -2.68 -0.26 15.75
N LEU A 279 -3.49 -1.08 16.41
CA LEU A 279 -2.94 -2.11 17.29
C LEU A 279 -2.19 -3.15 16.46
N ILE A 280 -1.18 -3.73 17.10
CA ILE A 280 -0.64 -5.00 16.65
C ILE A 280 -1.66 -6.05 17.12
N VAL A 281 -2.60 -6.41 16.25
CA VAL A 281 -3.56 -7.47 16.57
C VAL A 281 -2.89 -8.81 16.27
N SER A 282 -2.51 -9.55 17.32
CA SER A 282 -1.96 -10.89 17.13
C SER A 282 -3.01 -11.86 16.60
N ARG A 283 -2.61 -12.73 15.67
CA ARG A 283 -3.47 -13.74 15.02
C ARG A 283 -4.31 -14.58 15.99
N ARG A 284 -3.82 -14.81 17.21
CA ARG A 284 -4.55 -15.52 18.27
C ARG A 284 -5.90 -14.84 18.57
N LYS A 285 -5.90 -13.51 18.71
CA LYS A 285 -7.11 -12.73 18.97
C LYS A 285 -8.12 -12.85 17.82
N VAL A 286 -7.66 -12.77 16.56
CA VAL A 286 -8.54 -12.89 15.37
C VAL A 286 -9.15 -14.29 15.26
N ILE A 287 -8.38 -15.36 15.50
CA ILE A 287 -8.90 -16.74 15.51
C ILE A 287 -9.90 -16.95 16.66
N GLU A 288 -9.68 -16.31 17.80
CA GLU A 288 -10.60 -16.30 18.94
C GLU A 288 -11.85 -15.43 18.69
N GLY A 289 -12.06 -14.94 17.46
CA GLY A 289 -13.27 -14.19 17.08
C GLY A 289 -13.25 -12.73 17.53
N TYR A 290 -12.07 -12.17 17.81
CA TYR A 290 -11.94 -10.76 18.18
C TYR A 290 -12.47 -9.86 17.06
N SER A 291 -13.59 -9.19 17.33
CA SER A 291 -14.08 -8.08 16.52
C SER A 291 -13.34 -6.81 16.90
N ALA A 292 -12.94 -6.00 15.93
CA ALA A 292 -12.40 -4.67 16.19
C ALA A 292 -13.28 -3.90 17.17
N THR A 293 -12.63 -3.27 18.14
CA THR A 293 -13.28 -2.44 19.15
C THR A 293 -13.82 -1.18 18.52
N MET A 294 -14.90 -0.64 19.09
CA MET A 294 -15.32 0.71 18.76
C MET A 294 -14.27 1.72 19.21
N LEU A 295 -14.01 2.72 18.38
CA LEU A 295 -13.10 3.82 18.69
C LEU A 295 -13.52 4.52 20.00
N GLU A 296 -12.58 4.74 20.90
CA GLU A 296 -12.83 5.45 22.16
C GLU A 296 -13.28 6.89 21.88
N LYS A 297 -14.35 7.32 22.56
CA LYS A 297 -14.93 8.64 22.39
C LYS A 297 -13.93 9.74 22.79
N GLY A 298 -13.72 10.72 21.93
CA GLY A 298 -12.81 11.84 22.15
C GLY A 298 -11.34 11.51 21.92
N LEU A 299 -11.00 10.28 21.50
CA LEU A 299 -9.61 9.90 21.25
C LEU A 299 -9.00 10.69 20.09
N VAL A 300 -9.74 10.86 18.99
CA VAL A 300 -9.26 11.62 17.82
C VAL A 300 -8.99 13.07 18.21
N GLU A 301 -9.94 13.70 18.92
CA GLU A 301 -9.77 15.07 19.41
C GLU A 301 -8.57 15.20 20.37
N LYS A 302 -8.41 14.25 21.30
CA LYS A 302 -7.29 14.22 22.25
C LYS A 302 -5.95 14.16 21.53
N GLU A 303 -5.82 13.30 20.51
CA GLU A 303 -4.58 13.16 19.75
C GLU A 303 -4.33 14.37 18.83
N HIS A 304 -5.37 14.89 18.16
CA HIS A 304 -5.27 16.11 17.36
C HIS A 304 -4.87 17.33 18.23
N ASN A 305 -5.36 17.42 19.47
CA ASN A 305 -5.02 18.49 20.39
C ASN A 305 -3.52 18.55 20.76
N LYS A 306 -2.76 17.46 20.58
CA LYS A 306 -1.28 17.49 20.69
C LYS A 306 -0.63 18.33 19.59
N CYS A 307 -1.33 18.50 18.47
CA CYS A 307 -0.88 19.24 17.29
C CYS A 307 -1.52 20.63 17.16
N LYS A 308 -2.28 21.11 18.16
CA LYS A 308 -3.08 22.35 18.03
C LYS A 308 -2.32 23.64 17.68
N ASN A 309 -1.00 23.69 17.89
CA ASN A 309 -0.17 24.89 17.70
C ASN A 309 0.61 24.92 16.37
N VAL A 310 0.27 24.05 15.41
CA VAL A 310 1.05 23.84 14.17
C VAL A 310 0.59 24.68 12.97
N GLY A 311 -0.46 25.48 13.14
CA GLY A 311 -1.09 26.25 12.06
C GLY A 311 -2.10 25.42 11.25
N GLU A 312 -2.37 25.84 10.01
CA GLU A 312 -3.28 25.14 9.10
C GLU A 312 -2.71 23.77 8.69
N HIS A 313 -3.45 22.70 8.97
CA HIS A 313 -3.04 21.34 8.69
C HIS A 313 -4.25 20.40 8.58
N ILE A 314 -4.03 19.26 7.92
CA ILE A 314 -4.90 18.09 7.95
C ILE A 314 -4.37 17.15 9.02
N PHE A 315 -5.25 16.65 9.89
CA PHE A 315 -4.95 15.64 10.89
C PHE A 315 -5.50 14.29 10.44
N LEU A 316 -4.62 13.38 10.02
CA LEU A 316 -4.96 12.04 9.59
C LEU A 316 -4.80 11.05 10.74
N PHE A 317 -5.92 10.50 11.21
CA PHE A 317 -5.95 9.49 12.26
C PHE A 317 -6.21 8.11 11.65
N VAL A 318 -5.28 7.19 11.86
CA VAL A 318 -5.35 5.82 11.32
C VAL A 318 -5.50 4.82 12.45
N THR A 319 -6.50 3.96 12.38
CA THR A 319 -6.80 2.98 13.44
C THR A 319 -7.37 1.69 12.83
N ASP A 320 -7.25 0.61 13.58
CA ASP A 320 -7.90 -0.68 13.35
C ASP A 320 -9.23 -0.81 14.12
N SER A 321 -9.65 0.23 14.85
CA SER A 321 -10.96 0.30 15.50
C SER A 321 -12.06 0.62 14.49
N LYS A 322 -13.31 0.23 14.82
CA LYS A 322 -14.50 0.64 14.07
C LYS A 322 -14.89 2.07 14.36
N LYS A 323 -15.49 2.73 13.38
CA LYS A 323 -15.98 4.09 13.51
C LYS A 323 -17.08 4.18 14.57
N ARG A 324 -17.10 5.29 15.31
CA ARG A 324 -18.19 5.65 16.21
C ARG A 324 -19.22 6.51 15.48
N ASN A 325 -20.51 6.17 15.57
CA ASN A 325 -21.58 6.90 14.89
C ASN A 325 -22.00 8.20 15.60
N ASP A 326 -21.76 8.30 16.91
CA ASP A 326 -22.14 9.45 17.75
C ASP A 326 -21.02 10.48 17.94
N GLU A 327 -19.93 10.37 17.17
CA GLU A 327 -18.78 11.26 17.24
C GLU A 327 -18.72 12.23 16.05
N THR A 328 -18.45 13.50 16.35
CA THR A 328 -18.32 14.56 15.36
C THR A 328 -16.85 14.92 15.18
N TYR A 329 -16.37 14.88 13.95
CA TYR A 329 -14.98 15.19 13.60
C TYR A 329 -14.87 16.57 12.93
N LYS A 330 -13.83 17.33 13.27
CA LYS A 330 -13.52 18.65 12.68
C LYS A 330 -13.23 18.51 11.19
N GLU A 331 -13.48 19.56 10.40
CA GLU A 331 -13.32 19.52 8.94
C GLU A 331 -11.93 19.05 8.47
N ASN A 332 -10.89 19.38 9.22
CA ASN A 332 -9.51 19.01 8.92
C ASN A 332 -9.07 17.66 9.52
N GLU A 333 -9.93 16.98 10.28
CA GLU A 333 -9.69 15.63 10.78
C GLU A 333 -10.11 14.61 9.71
N ILE A 334 -9.25 13.65 9.39
CA ILE A 334 -9.54 12.54 8.49
C ILE A 334 -9.37 11.27 9.32
N LEU A 335 -10.39 10.41 9.30
CA LEU A 335 -10.38 9.14 10.02
C LEU A 335 -10.28 8.00 9.00
N ILE A 336 -9.29 7.13 9.17
CA ILE A 336 -9.18 5.85 8.47
C ILE A 336 -9.36 4.74 9.51
N THR A 337 -10.51 4.09 9.49
CA THR A 337 -10.83 2.94 10.36
C THR A 337 -10.50 1.62 9.68
N GLU A 338 -10.80 0.51 10.36
CA GLU A 338 -10.79 -0.84 9.78
C GLU A 338 -11.59 -0.89 8.46
N GLU A 339 -12.77 -0.26 8.44
CA GLU A 339 -13.73 -0.34 7.34
C GLU A 339 -13.25 0.43 6.10
N GLU A 340 -12.57 1.57 6.30
CA GLU A 340 -12.02 2.35 5.19
C GLU A 340 -10.59 1.96 4.80
N SER A 341 -9.91 1.14 5.60
CA SER A 341 -8.50 0.79 5.40
C SER A 341 -8.23 0.21 4.01
N LYS A 342 -9.15 -0.62 3.47
CA LYS A 342 -9.03 -1.17 2.11
C LYS A 342 -8.96 -0.08 1.03
N ASN A 343 -9.68 1.03 1.19
CA ASN A 343 -9.72 2.12 0.20
C ASN A 343 -8.42 2.95 0.18
N VAL A 344 -7.61 2.84 1.24
CA VAL A 344 -6.33 3.55 1.37
C VAL A 344 -5.18 2.64 0.97
N PHE A 345 -5.13 1.45 1.56
CA PHE A 345 -3.98 0.55 1.48
C PHE A 345 -4.14 -0.52 0.39
N GLY A 346 -5.35 -0.79 -0.09
CA GLY A 346 -5.65 -1.90 -0.99
C GLY A 346 -5.65 -3.26 -0.28
N ASP A 347 -6.22 -4.27 -0.92
CA ASP A 347 -6.46 -5.59 -0.33
C ASP A 347 -5.21 -6.22 0.31
N LEU A 348 -4.10 -6.16 -0.41
CA LEU A 348 -2.84 -6.77 0.00
C LEU A 348 -2.29 -6.18 1.30
N LEU A 349 -2.28 -4.85 1.42
CA LEU A 349 -1.69 -4.16 2.56
C LEU A 349 -2.66 -4.14 3.75
N THR A 350 -3.97 -4.12 3.49
CA THR A 350 -5.01 -4.32 4.52
C THR A 350 -4.91 -5.70 5.13
N LEU A 351 -4.72 -6.76 4.32
CA LEU A 351 -4.49 -8.12 4.81
C LEU A 351 -3.27 -8.19 5.74
N ARG A 352 -2.19 -7.49 5.40
CA ARG A 352 -1.02 -7.40 6.28
C ARG A 352 -1.39 -6.73 7.60
N LYS A 353 -1.99 -5.54 7.56
CA LYS A 353 -2.33 -4.76 8.77
C LYS A 353 -3.25 -5.51 9.72
N LEU A 354 -4.28 -6.18 9.21
CA LEU A 354 -5.30 -6.87 10.03
C LEU A 354 -4.85 -8.21 10.59
N HIS A 355 -3.77 -8.78 10.09
CA HIS A 355 -3.41 -10.16 10.41
C HIS A 355 -1.96 -10.35 10.88
N CYS A 356 -1.23 -9.27 11.19
CA CYS A 356 0.17 -9.30 11.67
C CYS A 356 0.47 -10.42 12.70
N ILE A 357 1.69 -10.95 12.60
CA ILE A 357 2.22 -11.94 13.54
C ILE A 357 3.13 -11.17 14.52
N GLU A 358 2.82 -11.24 15.82
CA GLU A 358 3.80 -10.88 16.85
C GLU A 358 4.86 -11.99 16.88
N CYS A 359 6.11 -11.63 16.59
CA CYS A 359 7.26 -12.53 16.71
C CYS A 359 7.63 -12.76 18.18
#